data_AF-A0A1Q4WV57-F1
#
_entry.id   AF-A0A1Q4WV57-F1
#
_cell.length_a   1.000
_cell.length_b   1.000
_cell.length_c   1.000
_cell.angle_alpha   90.00
_cell.angle_beta   90.00
_cell.angle_gamma   90.00
#
_symmetry.space_group_name_H-M   'P 1'
#
loop_
_entity.id
_entity.type
_entity.pdbx_description
1 polymer ?
#
loop_
_entity_poly.entity_id
_entity_poly.type
_entity_poly.pdbx_seq_one_letter_code
_entity_poly.pdbx_strand_id
1 'polypeptide(L)'
;MNTDLMSRTGLVPEQMIPQSSSTPADALESTVEKVLVAVRPSNLADPLSGALDAEESLRDALRRTDVGSDGALAQAVACAEAACEHLRYCEWQEARLLLVAARGQLVRSHAGRT
;
A
#
# COMPACT_ATOMS: atom_id res chain seq x y z
N MET A 1 50.54 -10.26 27.30
CA MET A 1 49.91 -9.09 26.65
C MET A 1 49.01 -9.64 25.56
N ASN A 2 47.76 -9.97 25.92
CA ASN A 2 46.73 -10.51 25.03
C ASN A 2 45.52 -9.58 25.15
N THR A 3 45.13 -8.93 24.05
CA THR A 3 43.93 -8.10 23.97
C THR A 3 42.89 -8.85 23.15
N ASP A 4 42.00 -9.56 23.84
CA ASP A 4 40.79 -10.12 23.25
C ASP A 4 39.77 -9.00 23.03
N LEU A 5 39.53 -8.69 21.76
CA LEU A 5 38.58 -7.69 21.31
C LEU A 5 37.16 -8.25 21.42
N MET A 6 36.45 -7.87 22.48
CA MET A 6 35.00 -8.07 22.60
C MET A 6 34.28 -7.31 21.47
N SER A 7 33.76 -8.03 20.47
CA SER A 7 32.69 -7.54 19.61
C SER A 7 31.39 -8.19 20.04
N ARG A 8 30.58 -7.40 20.75
CA ARG A 8 29.21 -7.73 21.17
C ARG A 8 28.31 -7.80 19.94
N THR A 9 28.17 -8.97 19.33
CA THR A 9 27.07 -9.23 18.38
C THR A 9 25.83 -9.55 19.20
N GLY A 10 25.16 -8.49 19.65
CA GLY A 10 23.84 -8.57 20.26
C GLY A 10 22.80 -8.91 19.18
N LEU A 11 22.16 -10.06 19.39
CA LEU A 11 20.91 -10.53 18.82
C LEU A 11 19.96 -9.43 18.33
N VAL A 12 19.52 -9.54 17.08
CA VAL A 12 18.10 -9.33 16.77
C VAL A 12 17.62 -10.63 16.13
N PRO A 13 16.74 -11.41 16.78
CA PRO A 13 16.11 -12.54 16.12
C PRO A 13 15.40 -11.99 14.87
N GLU A 14 15.65 -12.60 13.72
CA GLU A 14 14.72 -12.56 12.60
C GLU A 14 13.38 -13.06 13.16
N GLN A 15 12.55 -12.11 13.62
CA GLN A 15 11.15 -12.34 13.84
C GLN A 15 10.61 -12.64 12.46
N MET A 16 10.56 -13.94 12.18
CA MET A 16 9.72 -14.63 11.24
C MET A 16 8.39 -13.87 11.19
N ILE A 17 8.30 -12.91 10.26
CA ILE A 17 7.05 -12.19 9.97
C ILE A 17 6.10 -13.33 9.62
N PRO A 18 5.04 -13.55 10.41
CA PRO A 18 4.09 -14.57 10.06
C PRO A 18 3.64 -14.24 8.65
N GLN A 19 3.91 -15.12 7.70
CA GLN A 19 3.19 -15.17 6.44
C GLN A 19 1.77 -15.65 6.76
N SER A 20 1.09 -14.90 7.64
CA SER A 20 -0.33 -14.99 7.87
C SER A 20 -0.94 -14.76 6.51
N SER A 21 -1.68 -15.76 6.02
CA SER A 21 -2.56 -15.68 4.86
C SER A 21 -3.03 -14.24 4.62
N SER A 22 -2.38 -13.52 3.69
CA SER A 22 -2.63 -12.10 3.50
C SER A 22 -4.09 -11.94 3.11
N THR A 23 -4.87 -11.26 3.95
CA THR A 23 -6.27 -11.01 3.59
C THR A 23 -6.29 -10.12 2.35
N PRO A 24 -7.33 -10.20 1.50
CA PRO A 24 -7.43 -9.32 0.35
C PRO A 24 -7.36 -7.81 0.68
N ALA A 25 -7.71 -7.43 1.92
CA ALA A 25 -7.54 -6.07 2.44
C ALA A 25 -6.05 -5.72 2.65
N ASP A 26 -5.25 -6.63 3.20
CA ASP A 26 -3.80 -6.42 3.38
C ASP A 26 -3.09 -6.33 2.02
N ALA A 27 -3.56 -7.10 1.03
CA ALA A 27 -3.08 -7.01 -0.34
C ALA A 27 -3.41 -5.66 -0.99
N LEU A 28 -4.62 -5.13 -0.77
CA LEU A 28 -5.00 -3.79 -1.21
C LEU A 28 -4.14 -2.72 -0.55
N GLU A 29 -3.88 -2.82 0.74
CA GLU A 29 -3.00 -1.89 1.47
C GLU A 29 -1.60 -1.86 0.86
N SER A 30 -0.98 -3.03 0.68
CA SER A 30 0.35 -3.12 0.05
C SER A 30 0.37 -2.50 -1.34
N THR A 31 -0.67 -2.71 -2.14
CA THR A 31 -0.79 -2.10 -3.48
C THR A 31 -0.94 -0.58 -3.40
N VAL A 32 -1.79 -0.06 -2.51
CA VAL A 32 -1.96 1.39 -2.31
C VAL A 32 -0.64 2.04 -1.92
N GLU A 33 0.15 1.41 -1.06
CA GLU A 33 1.48 1.91 -0.67
C GLU A 33 2.47 1.93 -1.82
N LYS A 34 2.52 0.86 -2.62
CA LYS A 34 3.36 0.79 -3.82
C LYS A 34 2.99 1.86 -4.84
N VAL A 35 1.69 2.01 -5.11
CA VAL A 35 1.17 3.02 -6.03
C VAL A 35 1.53 4.42 -5.53
N LEU A 36 1.34 4.73 -4.25
CA LEU A 36 1.73 6.02 -3.65
C LEU A 36 3.20 6.37 -3.83
N VAL A 37 4.09 5.37 -3.88
CA VAL A 37 5.51 5.55 -4.17
C VAL A 37 5.74 5.75 -5.67
N ALA A 38 5.08 4.95 -6.52
CA ALA A 38 5.23 5.03 -7.97
C ALA A 38 4.81 6.39 -8.54
N VAL A 39 3.71 6.95 -8.03
CA VAL A 39 3.14 8.22 -8.53
C VAL A 39 3.78 9.47 -7.92
N ARG A 40 4.91 9.35 -7.22
CA ARG A 40 5.66 10.51 -6.73
C ARG A 40 6.28 11.25 -7.92
N PRO A 41 6.19 12.60 -7.99
CA PRO A 41 6.77 13.36 -9.09
C PRO A 41 8.24 13.06 -9.39
N SER A 42 9.04 12.76 -8.36
CA SER A 42 10.46 12.41 -8.49
C SER A 42 10.74 11.06 -9.15
N ASN A 43 9.75 10.17 -9.20
CA ASN A 43 9.90 8.79 -9.63
C ASN A 43 9.40 8.56 -11.06
N LEU A 44 8.81 9.57 -11.69
CA LEU A 44 8.21 9.47 -13.01
C LEU A 44 9.27 9.76 -14.09
N ALA A 45 9.95 8.71 -14.55
CA ALA A 45 10.79 8.80 -15.76
C ALA A 45 9.94 8.90 -17.03
N ASP A 46 8.85 8.12 -17.08
CA ASP A 46 7.76 8.23 -18.06
C ASP A 46 6.42 8.31 -17.30
N PRO A 47 5.81 9.50 -17.21
CA PRO A 47 4.56 9.68 -16.48
C PRO A 47 3.42 8.83 -17.03
N LEU A 48 3.30 8.67 -18.35
CA LEU A 48 2.13 7.99 -18.92
C LEU A 48 2.16 6.48 -18.65
N SER A 49 3.30 5.84 -18.92
CA SER A 49 3.46 4.41 -18.62
C SER A 49 3.34 4.15 -17.11
N GLY A 50 3.89 5.05 -16.28
CA GLY A 50 3.76 4.95 -14.83
C GLY A 50 2.31 5.08 -14.33
N ALA A 51 1.45 5.87 -15.00
CA ALA A 51 0.03 5.98 -14.68
C ALA A 51 -0.68 4.66 -14.95
N LEU A 52 -0.46 4.12 -16.15
CA LEU A 52 -1.11 2.91 -16.62
C LEU A 52 -0.74 1.70 -15.75
N ASP A 53 0.53 1.53 -15.44
CA ASP A 53 1.01 0.45 -14.57
C ASP A 53 0.44 0.56 -13.15
N ALA A 54 0.40 1.79 -12.62
CA ALA A 54 -0.17 2.07 -11.30
C ALA A 54 -1.68 1.80 -11.25
N GLU A 55 -2.40 2.24 -12.28
CA GLU A 55 -3.84 2.04 -12.47
C GLU A 55 -4.18 0.56 -12.59
N GLU A 56 -3.46 -0.19 -13.44
CA GLU A 56 -3.66 -1.63 -13.62
C GLU A 56 -3.42 -2.39 -12.32
N SER A 57 -2.31 -2.11 -11.64
CA SER A 57 -1.98 -2.74 -10.36
C SER A 57 -3.06 -2.49 -9.30
N LEU A 58 -3.56 -1.25 -9.21
CA LEU A 58 -4.60 -0.88 -8.27
C LEU A 58 -5.94 -1.55 -8.59
N ARG A 59 -6.35 -1.58 -9.87
CA ARG A 59 -7.56 -2.29 -10.30
C ARG A 59 -7.50 -3.77 -10.00
N ASP A 60 -6.35 -4.41 -10.18
CA ASP A 60 -6.18 -5.82 -9.89
C ASP A 60 -6.30 -6.13 -8.40
N ALA A 61 -5.80 -5.25 -7.53
CA ALA A 61 -6.03 -5.38 -6.10
C ALA A 61 -7.51 -5.22 -5.75
N LEU A 62 -8.16 -4.17 -6.26
CA LEU A 62 -9.58 -3.87 -6.03
C LEU A 62 -10.49 -5.03 -6.44
N ARG A 63 -10.26 -5.66 -7.60
CA ARG A 63 -11.03 -6.82 -8.08
C ARG A 63 -11.02 -8.01 -7.13
N ARG A 64 -10.00 -8.12 -6.27
CA ARG A 64 -9.83 -9.23 -5.33
C ARG A 64 -10.32 -8.88 -3.92
N THR A 65 -10.60 -7.61 -3.64
CA THR A 65 -11.01 -7.14 -2.31
C THR A 65 -12.51 -7.31 -2.14
N ASP A 66 -12.91 -8.21 -1.24
CA ASP A 66 -14.27 -8.26 -0.72
C ASP A 66 -14.38 -7.37 0.52
N VAL A 67 -15.31 -6.42 0.47
CA VAL A 67 -15.56 -5.42 1.52
C VAL A 67 -16.41 -5.96 2.67
N GLY A 68 -17.25 -6.98 2.42
CA GLY A 68 -18.17 -7.51 3.43
C GLY A 68 -18.99 -6.42 4.15
N SER A 69 -19.00 -6.45 5.48
CA SER A 69 -19.66 -5.45 6.34
C SER A 69 -18.71 -4.39 6.91
N ASP A 70 -17.45 -4.36 6.49
CA ASP A 70 -16.46 -3.41 6.99
C ASP A 70 -16.63 -2.05 6.28
N GLY A 71 -17.26 -1.11 6.97
CA GLY A 71 -17.51 0.24 6.44
C GLY A 71 -16.23 1.05 6.18
N ALA A 72 -15.15 0.82 6.93
CA ALA A 72 -13.88 1.50 6.68
C ALA A 72 -13.22 0.92 5.43
N LEU A 73 -13.25 -0.41 5.25
CA LEU A 73 -12.77 -1.05 4.02
C LEU A 73 -13.58 -0.60 2.80
N ALA A 74 -14.91 -0.45 2.94
CA ALA A 74 -15.76 0.07 1.86
C ALA A 74 -15.36 1.49 1.43
N GLN A 75 -15.05 2.37 2.40
CA GLN A 75 -14.54 3.70 2.11
C GLN A 75 -13.14 3.67 1.48
N ALA A 76 -12.27 2.75 1.92
CA ALA A 76 -10.95 2.57 1.32
C ALA A 76 -11.05 2.18 -0.16
N VAL A 77 -11.90 1.20 -0.47
CA VAL A 77 -12.18 0.74 -1.83
C VAL A 77 -12.72 1.89 -2.69
N ALA A 78 -13.72 2.62 -2.21
CA ALA A 78 -14.27 3.75 -2.96
C ALA A 78 -13.23 4.85 -3.26
N CYS A 79 -12.35 5.17 -2.30
CA CYS A 79 -11.25 6.11 -2.53
C CYS A 79 -10.24 5.57 -3.56
N ALA A 80 -9.89 4.29 -3.49
CA ALA A 80 -8.97 3.66 -4.42
C ALA A 80 -9.55 3.53 -5.84
N GLU A 81 -10.85 3.24 -5.98
CA GLU A 81 -11.55 3.27 -7.27
C GLU A 81 -11.56 4.67 -7.89
N ALA A 82 -11.85 5.71 -7.09
CA ALA A 82 -11.77 7.08 -7.56
C ALA A 82 -10.33 7.44 -7.98
N ALA A 83 -9.32 6.98 -7.24
CA ALA A 83 -7.92 7.19 -7.62
C ALA A 83 -7.58 6.54 -8.97
N CYS A 84 -8.11 5.34 -9.28
CA CYS A 84 -7.94 4.72 -10.60
C CYS A 84 -8.41 5.62 -11.75
N GLU A 85 -9.55 6.30 -11.58
CA GLU A 85 -10.05 7.24 -12.61
C GLU A 85 -9.09 8.42 -12.79
N HIS A 86 -8.60 9.01 -11.70
CA HIS A 86 -7.62 10.11 -11.79
C HIS A 86 -6.27 9.66 -12.39
N LEU A 87 -5.81 8.44 -12.11
CA LEU A 87 -4.60 7.89 -12.74
C LEU A 87 -4.76 7.77 -14.27
N ARG A 88 -5.93 7.32 -14.72
CA ARG A 88 -6.26 7.19 -16.14
C ARG A 88 -6.15 8.51 -16.91
N TYR A 89 -6.44 9.62 -16.24
CA TYR A 89 -6.35 10.98 -16.81
C TYR A 89 -5.05 11.72 -16.43
N CYS A 90 -4.08 11.04 -15.82
CA CYS A 90 -2.83 11.64 -15.34
C CYS A 90 -3.03 12.80 -14.33
N GLU A 91 -4.12 12.76 -13.57
CA GLU A 91 -4.46 13.72 -12.51
C GLU A 91 -3.76 13.30 -11.20
N TRP A 92 -2.43 13.42 -11.20
CA TRP A 92 -1.55 12.84 -10.18
C TRP A 92 -1.82 13.33 -8.77
N GLN A 93 -2.17 14.60 -8.62
CA GLN A 93 -2.35 15.21 -7.31
C GLN A 93 -3.64 14.68 -6.66
N GLU A 94 -4.71 14.60 -7.43
CA GLU A 94 -6.02 14.08 -7.07
C GLU A 94 -5.92 12.59 -6.74
N ALA A 95 -5.28 11.81 -7.62
CA ALA A 95 -5.01 10.39 -7.38
C ALA A 95 -4.27 10.17 -6.06
N ARG A 96 -3.21 10.95 -5.80
CA ARG A 96 -2.42 10.85 -4.56
C ARG A 96 -3.25 11.20 -3.32
N LEU A 97 -4.07 12.24 -3.39
CA LEU A 97 -4.94 12.63 -2.27
C LEU A 97 -5.88 11.47 -1.90
N LEU A 98 -6.51 10.86 -2.89
CA LEU A 98 -7.43 9.75 -2.71
C LEU A 98 -6.74 8.49 -2.20
N LEU A 99 -5.53 8.19 -2.70
CA LEU A 99 -4.73 7.06 -2.20
C LEU A 99 -4.31 7.25 -0.74
N VAL A 100 -3.96 8.48 -0.32
CA VAL A 100 -3.68 8.79 1.08
C VAL A 100 -4.93 8.60 1.94
N ALA A 101 -6.10 9.01 1.45
CA ALA A 101 -7.38 8.79 2.13
C ALA A 101 -7.70 7.29 2.24
N ALA A 102 -7.51 6.52 1.16
CA ALA A 102 -7.69 5.07 1.13
C ALA A 102 -6.82 4.38 2.18
N ARG A 103 -5.52 4.72 2.24
CA ARG A 103 -4.60 4.20 3.26
C ARG A 103 -5.07 4.51 4.68
N GLY A 104 -5.55 5.72 4.94
CA GLY A 104 -6.10 6.08 6.25
C GLY A 104 -7.32 5.24 6.65
N GLN A 105 -8.14 4.85 5.68
CA GLN A 105 -9.30 3.98 5.90
C GLN A 105 -8.90 2.50 6.10
N LEU A 106 -7.89 2.02 5.38
CA LEU A 106 -7.33 0.69 5.58
C LEU A 106 -6.81 0.53 7.01
N VAL A 107 -6.00 1.47 7.50
CA VAL A 107 -5.52 1.48 8.90
C VAL A 107 -6.70 1.42 9.89
N ARG A 108 -7.79 2.15 9.64
CA ARG A 108 -9.01 2.08 10.47
C ARG A 108 -9.70 0.72 10.40
N SER A 109 -9.80 0.12 9.22
CA SER A 109 -10.31 -1.23 9.02
C SER A 109 -9.49 -2.24 9.82
N HIS A 110 -8.15 -2.19 9.78
CA HIS A 110 -7.29 -3.06 10.59
C HIS A 110 -7.51 -2.88 12.09
N ALA A 111 -7.62 -1.64 12.57
CA ALA A 111 -7.86 -1.34 13.98
C ALA A 111 -9.23 -1.81 14.49
N GLY A 112 -10.24 -1.92 13.61
CA GLY A 112 -11.55 -2.48 13.95
C GLY A 112 -11.58 -4.01 14.02
N ARG A 113 -10.55 -4.70 13.53
CA ARG A 113 -10.43 -6.17 13.55
C ARG A 113 -9.68 -6.71 14.77
N THR A 114 -8.98 -5.85 15.51
CA THR A 114 -8.24 -6.17 16.75
C THR A 114 -9.10 -5.98 17.98
#